data_AF-A0A651E683-F1
#
_entry.id   AF-A0A651E683-F1
#
_cell.length_a   1.000
_cell.length_b   1.000
_cell.length_c   1.000
_cell.angle_alpha   90.00
_cell.angle_beta   90.00
_cell.angle_gamma   90.00
#
_symmetry.space_group_name_H-M   'P 1'
#
loop_
_entity.id
_entity.type
_entity.pdbx_description
1 polymer ?
#
loop_
_entity_poly.entity_id
_entity_poly.type
_entity_poly.pdbx_seq_one_letter_code
_entity_poly.pdbx_strand_id
1 'polypeptide(L)'
;MATPVLADSHGDENAMVRVLHASPDAPEVDVYINGDAAVEGAAFQDITDYLELPAGDHEVAIFPAGEGGEGDPVIEETLTVEGGMHYTAAAVDTLDNLTLEAFGDDNTVEEGMTKIRVGHMSPGAPAVDVGLVDGDSLFEGAEFFAVTDYLDLDPDTYDLEIRAAGTEDAVLDLSGTELEADTVYSAYAVGADADELEVVLVADEAHAAPSEMPATGMGGASQSANYLPLALTILAGGLGAAFLFRKKILPQA
;
A
#
# COMPACT_ATOMS: atom_id res chain seq x y z
N MET A 1 42.73 27.53 6.85
CA MET A 1 42.25 26.54 5.86
C MET A 1 41.18 25.74 6.57
N ALA A 2 39.92 26.16 6.45
CA ALA A 2 38.80 25.43 7.02
C ALA A 2 38.42 24.34 6.02
N THR A 3 38.49 23.08 6.43
CA THR A 3 37.92 21.95 5.69
C THR A 3 36.41 22.09 5.68
N PRO A 4 35.74 22.10 4.51
CA PRO A 4 34.30 21.98 4.50
C PRO A 4 33.94 20.59 5.00
N VAL A 5 33.15 20.54 6.06
CA VAL A 5 32.39 19.34 6.44
C VAL A 5 31.30 19.24 5.38
N LEU A 6 31.42 18.25 4.49
CA LEU A 6 30.30 17.84 3.66
C LEU A 6 29.23 17.33 4.62
N ALA A 7 28.06 17.96 4.61
CA ALA A 7 26.89 17.41 5.23
C ALA A 7 26.61 16.09 4.53
N ASP A 8 26.78 15.00 5.26
CA ASP A 8 26.43 13.67 4.80
C ASP A 8 24.90 13.65 4.71
N SER A 9 24.37 13.77 3.50
CA SER A 9 22.96 13.55 3.24
C SER A 9 22.72 12.05 3.41
N HIS A 10 22.40 11.65 4.65
CA HIS A 10 21.91 10.31 4.95
C HIS A 10 20.51 10.22 4.33
N GLY A 11 20.44 10.03 3.01
CA GLY A 11 19.39 9.18 2.48
C GLY A 11 19.73 7.78 2.99
N ASP A 12 18.78 7.10 3.60
CA ASP A 12 19.02 5.77 4.14
C ASP A 12 19.67 4.91 3.06
N GLU A 13 20.87 4.41 3.33
CA GLU A 13 21.70 3.73 2.32
C GLU A 13 21.14 2.35 1.95
N ASN A 14 20.18 1.87 2.74
CA ASN A 14 19.54 0.57 2.60
C ASN A 14 18.04 0.72 2.33
N ALA A 15 17.50 -0.23 1.56
CA ALA A 15 16.09 -0.52 1.43
C ALA A 15 15.67 -1.62 2.41
N MET A 16 14.38 -1.70 2.70
CA MET A 16 13.78 -2.77 3.49
C MET A 16 12.96 -3.65 2.56
N VAL A 17 13.28 -4.94 2.47
CA VAL A 17 12.60 -5.88 1.56
C VAL A 17 12.11 -7.09 2.34
N ARG A 18 10.83 -7.43 2.23
CA ARG A 18 10.31 -8.70 2.74
C ARG A 18 9.86 -9.59 1.59
N VAL A 19 9.84 -10.89 1.83
CA VAL A 19 9.44 -11.89 0.85
C VAL A 19 8.11 -12.51 1.25
N LEU A 20 7.19 -12.66 0.30
CA LEU A 20 5.93 -13.38 0.43
C LEU A 20 5.92 -14.58 -0.51
N HIS A 21 5.65 -15.79 0.01
CA HIS A 21 5.36 -16.95 -0.82
C HIS A 21 3.85 -17.06 -1.06
N ALA A 22 3.38 -16.55 -2.20
CA ALA A 22 1.98 -16.55 -2.60
C ALA A 22 1.61 -17.61 -3.68
N SER A 23 2.54 -18.50 -4.05
CA SER A 23 2.24 -19.60 -4.98
C SER A 23 1.53 -20.78 -4.29
N PRO A 24 0.31 -21.17 -4.71
CA PRO A 24 -0.51 -22.14 -4.00
C PRO A 24 -0.11 -23.61 -4.22
N ASP A 25 0.60 -23.92 -5.30
CA ASP A 25 1.01 -25.28 -5.67
C ASP A 25 2.53 -25.48 -5.72
N ALA A 26 3.32 -24.42 -5.49
CA ALA A 26 4.75 -24.54 -5.26
C ALA A 26 5.03 -25.14 -3.86
N PRO A 27 6.00 -26.06 -3.75
CA PRO A 27 6.47 -26.53 -2.45
C PRO A 27 7.20 -25.40 -1.70
N GLU A 28 7.61 -25.67 -0.45
CA GLU A 28 8.49 -24.76 0.30
C GLU A 28 9.70 -24.34 -0.54
N VAL A 29 10.11 -23.07 -0.42
CA VAL A 29 11.22 -22.49 -1.19
C VAL A 29 12.30 -21.88 -0.29
N ASP A 30 13.53 -21.90 -0.81
CA ASP A 30 14.65 -21.12 -0.28
C ASP A 30 14.88 -19.91 -1.21
N VAL A 31 15.13 -18.74 -0.61
CA VAL A 31 15.41 -17.50 -1.33
C VAL A 31 16.85 -17.07 -1.06
N TYR A 32 17.59 -16.87 -2.15
CA TYR A 32 18.97 -16.43 -2.15
C TYR A 32 19.06 -15.02 -2.72
N ILE A 33 19.86 -14.18 -2.08
CA ILE A 33 20.14 -12.82 -2.53
C ILE A 33 21.65 -12.69 -2.72
N ASN A 34 22.06 -12.35 -3.94
CA ASN A 34 23.48 -12.26 -4.35
C ASN A 34 24.28 -13.56 -4.06
N GLY A 35 23.60 -14.71 -4.12
CA GLY A 35 24.18 -16.03 -3.86
C GLY A 35 24.24 -16.46 -2.39
N ASP A 36 23.83 -15.61 -1.46
CA ASP A 36 23.72 -15.93 -0.03
C ASP A 36 22.29 -16.28 0.35
N ALA A 37 22.08 -17.32 1.18
CA ALA A 37 20.76 -17.70 1.66
C ALA A 37 20.17 -16.59 2.54
N ALA A 38 19.00 -16.06 2.16
CA ALA A 38 18.29 -15.00 2.85
C ALA A 38 17.04 -15.52 3.58
N VAL A 39 16.33 -16.47 2.97
CA VAL A 39 15.14 -17.13 3.53
C VAL A 39 15.27 -18.63 3.26
N GLU A 40 15.01 -19.46 4.26
CA GLU A 40 15.06 -20.92 4.12
C GLU A 40 13.71 -21.53 4.50
N GLY A 41 13.17 -22.42 3.67
CA GLY A 41 11.97 -23.20 3.93
C GLY A 41 10.69 -22.37 4.05
N ALA A 42 10.55 -21.28 3.28
CA ALA A 42 9.31 -20.51 3.25
C ALA A 42 8.19 -21.35 2.63
N ALA A 43 7.15 -21.64 3.41
CA ALA A 43 5.95 -22.34 2.96
C ALA A 43 4.97 -21.39 2.27
N PHE A 44 3.97 -21.95 1.57
CA PHE A 44 2.84 -21.16 1.08
C PHE A 44 2.23 -20.32 2.21
N GLN A 45 1.95 -19.05 1.92
CA GLN A 45 1.47 -18.00 2.83
C GLN A 45 2.51 -17.41 3.78
N ASP A 46 3.72 -17.96 3.85
CA ASP A 46 4.76 -17.37 4.68
C ASP A 46 5.17 -16.01 4.11
N ILE A 47 5.25 -15.04 5.02
CA ILE A 47 5.83 -13.74 4.78
C ILE A 47 6.93 -13.48 5.80
N THR A 48 8.06 -12.96 5.35
CA THR A 48 9.17 -12.66 6.24
C THR A 48 9.00 -11.31 6.92
N ASP A 49 9.76 -11.09 7.99
CA ASP A 49 10.11 -9.72 8.40
C ASP A 49 10.89 -9.02 7.27
N TYR A 50 11.00 -7.69 7.36
CA TYR A 50 11.85 -6.94 6.43
C TYR A 50 13.34 -7.27 6.63
N LEU A 51 14.01 -7.55 5.52
CA LEU A 51 15.44 -7.70 5.37
C LEU A 51 16.04 -6.37 4.92
N GLU A 52 17.15 -5.97 5.51
CA GLU A 52 17.87 -4.76 5.13
C GLU A 52 18.83 -5.07 3.96
N LEU A 53 18.63 -4.40 2.83
CA LEU A 53 19.46 -4.56 1.62
C LEU A 53 20.03 -3.21 1.21
N PRO A 54 21.33 -3.12 0.86
CA PRO A 54 21.89 -1.90 0.26
C PRO A 54 21.08 -1.41 -0.94
N ALA A 55 21.00 -0.11 -1.16
CA ALA A 55 20.38 0.41 -2.38
C ALA A 55 21.13 -0.06 -3.63
N GLY A 56 20.40 -0.51 -4.65
CA GLY A 56 20.98 -0.98 -5.92
C GLY A 56 20.34 -2.26 -6.45
N ASP A 57 21.08 -2.95 -7.32
CA ASP A 57 20.66 -4.18 -7.97
C ASP A 57 21.05 -5.39 -7.11
N HIS A 58 20.10 -6.30 -6.91
CA HIS A 58 20.25 -7.56 -6.21
C HIS A 58 19.81 -8.72 -7.09
N GLU A 59 20.68 -9.71 -7.24
CA GLU A 59 20.32 -10.97 -7.89
C GLU A 59 19.51 -11.81 -6.89
N VAL A 60 18.27 -12.10 -7.21
CA VAL A 60 17.38 -12.93 -6.41
C VAL A 60 17.15 -14.24 -7.12
N ALA A 61 17.43 -15.33 -6.43
CA ALA A 61 17.19 -16.68 -6.92
C ALA A 61 16.33 -17.46 -5.94
N ILE A 62 15.31 -18.16 -6.45
CA ILE A 62 14.39 -18.98 -5.66
C ILE A 62 14.59 -20.44 -6.05
N PHE A 63 14.83 -21.28 -5.05
CA PHE A 63 15.06 -22.71 -5.19
C PHE A 63 13.99 -23.50 -4.42
N PRO A 64 13.72 -24.76 -4.79
CA PRO A 64 13.00 -25.67 -3.90
C PRO A 64 13.75 -25.81 -2.58
N ALA A 65 13.03 -25.81 -1.46
CA ALA A 65 13.65 -25.84 -0.14
C ALA A 65 14.46 -27.12 0.10
N GLY A 66 15.59 -26.96 0.81
CA GLY A 66 16.41 -28.08 1.28
C GLY A 66 17.41 -28.62 0.25
N GLU A 67 17.48 -28.03 -0.95
CA GLU A 67 18.50 -28.31 -1.96
C GLU A 67 19.77 -27.43 -1.79
N GLY A 68 19.74 -26.47 -0.84
CA GLY A 68 20.92 -25.67 -0.48
C GLY A 68 21.41 -24.76 -1.61
N GLY A 69 20.51 -24.33 -2.50
CA GLY A 69 20.86 -23.51 -3.67
C GLY A 69 21.63 -24.28 -4.75
N GLU A 70 21.62 -25.62 -4.70
CA GLU A 70 22.20 -26.44 -5.76
C GLU A 70 21.16 -26.70 -6.88
N GLY A 71 21.61 -26.69 -8.13
CA GLY A 71 20.77 -26.95 -9.30
C GLY A 71 20.36 -25.68 -10.06
N ASP A 72 19.32 -25.82 -10.89
CA ASP A 72 18.74 -24.69 -11.62
C ASP A 72 17.66 -24.04 -10.72
N PRO A 73 17.70 -22.72 -10.49
CA PRO A 73 16.66 -22.03 -9.74
C PRO A 73 15.31 -22.07 -10.49
N VAL A 74 14.21 -22.00 -9.74
CA VAL A 74 12.86 -21.85 -10.32
C VAL A 74 12.67 -20.44 -10.86
N ILE A 75 13.19 -19.45 -10.14
CA ILE A 75 13.25 -18.04 -10.54
C ILE A 75 14.68 -17.53 -10.35
N GLU A 76 15.19 -16.78 -11.32
CA GLU A 76 16.44 -16.02 -11.23
C GLU A 76 16.24 -14.67 -11.90
N GLU A 77 16.18 -13.61 -11.09
CA GLU A 77 15.88 -12.25 -11.54
C GLU A 77 16.72 -11.21 -10.81
N THR A 78 16.77 -9.99 -11.35
CA THR A 78 17.43 -8.85 -10.70
C THR A 78 16.36 -7.90 -10.17
N LEU A 79 16.33 -7.69 -8.85
CA LEU A 79 15.52 -6.67 -8.21
C LEU A 79 16.36 -5.42 -7.97
N THR A 80 15.87 -4.26 -8.38
CA THR A 80 16.48 -2.97 -8.06
C THR A 80 15.71 -2.31 -6.94
N VAL A 81 16.38 -1.97 -5.84
CA VAL A 81 15.77 -1.34 -4.66
C VAL A 81 16.40 0.01 -4.36
N GLU A 82 15.57 0.95 -3.93
CA GLU A 82 16.01 2.31 -3.59
C GLU A 82 16.14 2.46 -2.07
N GLY A 83 17.21 3.12 -1.62
CA GLY A 83 17.46 3.36 -0.21
C GLY A 83 16.35 4.20 0.44
N GLY A 84 15.96 3.84 1.66
CA GLY A 84 14.85 4.45 2.41
C GLY A 84 13.45 3.98 2.00
N MET A 85 13.36 3.09 1.00
CA MET A 85 12.08 2.52 0.56
C MET A 85 11.85 1.13 1.17
N HIS A 86 10.58 0.78 1.33
CA HIS A 86 10.13 -0.53 1.77
C HIS A 86 9.50 -1.27 0.58
N TYR A 87 9.72 -2.58 0.48
CA TYR A 87 9.18 -3.41 -0.59
C TYR A 87 8.71 -4.76 -0.08
N THR A 88 7.62 -5.25 -0.66
CA THR A 88 7.23 -6.66 -0.59
C THR A 88 7.52 -7.30 -1.94
N ALA A 89 8.35 -8.35 -1.94
CA ALA A 89 8.62 -9.19 -3.11
C ALA A 89 7.83 -10.49 -2.98
N ALA A 90 6.84 -10.69 -3.84
CA ALA A 90 5.96 -11.85 -3.80
C ALA A 90 6.35 -12.87 -4.89
N ALA A 91 6.60 -14.12 -4.50
CA ALA A 91 6.70 -15.26 -5.41
C ALA A 91 5.29 -15.87 -5.59
N VAL A 92 4.76 -15.85 -6.81
CA VAL A 92 3.31 -15.87 -7.02
C VAL A 92 2.95 -16.46 -8.39
N ASP A 93 1.67 -16.77 -8.60
CA ASP A 93 1.14 -17.69 -9.62
C ASP A 93 1.41 -19.16 -9.25
N THR A 94 1.00 -20.06 -10.13
CA THR A 94 1.28 -21.49 -10.11
C THR A 94 2.77 -21.79 -10.31
N LEU A 95 3.27 -22.92 -9.81
CA LEU A 95 4.66 -23.34 -9.95
C LEU A 95 5.15 -23.34 -11.41
N ASP A 96 4.29 -23.74 -12.35
CA ASP A 96 4.61 -23.77 -13.78
C ASP A 96 4.76 -22.36 -14.40
N ASN A 97 4.21 -21.32 -13.76
CA ASN A 97 4.24 -19.93 -14.21
C ASN A 97 4.80 -18.98 -13.14
N LEU A 98 5.54 -19.52 -12.18
CA LEU A 98 5.98 -18.79 -10.99
C LEU A 98 6.73 -17.51 -11.41
N THR A 99 6.33 -16.39 -10.83
CA THR A 99 6.96 -15.08 -11.06
C THR A 99 7.28 -14.40 -9.73
N LEU A 100 8.29 -13.52 -9.73
CA LEU A 100 8.67 -12.72 -8.58
C LEU A 100 8.33 -11.26 -8.88
N GLU A 101 7.38 -10.70 -8.15
CA GLU A 101 6.95 -9.31 -8.34
C GLU A 101 7.22 -8.51 -7.08
N ALA A 102 7.92 -7.39 -7.23
CA ALA A 102 8.24 -6.48 -6.14
C ALA A 102 7.45 -5.18 -6.26
N PHE A 103 6.78 -4.78 -5.18
CA PHE A 103 6.02 -3.54 -5.11
C PHE A 103 6.33 -2.77 -3.83
N GLY A 104 6.21 -1.45 -3.92
CA GLY A 104 6.56 -0.54 -2.84
C GLY A 104 5.54 -0.57 -1.70
N ASP A 105 6.04 -0.47 -0.49
CA ASP A 105 5.25 -0.38 0.73
C ASP A 105 5.35 1.03 1.29
N ASP A 106 4.21 1.58 1.67
CA ASP A 106 4.12 2.84 2.39
C ASP A 106 3.70 2.55 3.82
N ASN A 107 4.68 2.39 4.70
CA ASN A 107 4.47 2.08 6.12
C ASN A 107 4.33 3.35 6.98
N THR A 108 3.77 4.43 6.40
CA THR A 108 3.50 5.68 7.13
C THR A 108 2.02 5.91 7.34
N VAL A 109 1.64 6.51 8.47
CA VAL A 109 0.25 6.92 8.72
C VAL A 109 0.23 8.17 9.61
N GLU A 110 -0.85 8.93 9.56
CA GLU A 110 -1.09 10.01 10.53
C GLU A 110 -1.33 9.42 11.93
N GLU A 111 -0.85 10.10 12.97
CA GLU A 111 -1.00 9.64 14.37
C GLU A 111 -2.49 9.40 14.71
N GLY A 112 -2.79 8.20 15.20
CA GLY A 112 -4.14 7.76 15.57
C GLY A 112 -5.00 7.26 14.41
N MET A 113 -4.48 7.21 13.19
CA MET A 113 -5.18 6.69 12.00
C MET A 113 -4.67 5.29 11.62
N THR A 114 -5.37 4.62 10.70
CA THR A 114 -4.93 3.37 10.07
C THR A 114 -5.14 3.44 8.57
N LYS A 115 -4.50 2.56 7.83
CA LYS A 115 -4.77 2.37 6.40
C LYS A 115 -4.58 0.92 6.00
N ILE A 116 -5.27 0.54 4.93
CA ILE A 116 -5.23 -0.82 4.39
C ILE A 116 -5.05 -0.78 2.87
N ARG A 117 -4.34 -1.76 2.31
CA ARG A 117 -4.38 -2.09 0.88
C ARG A 117 -4.69 -3.57 0.68
N VAL A 118 -5.14 -3.90 -0.52
CA VAL A 118 -5.41 -5.28 -0.93
C VAL A 118 -4.50 -5.67 -2.09
N GLY A 119 -3.95 -6.89 -2.04
CA GLY A 119 -3.30 -7.52 -3.19
C GLY A 119 -4.01 -8.81 -3.58
N HIS A 120 -4.38 -8.97 -4.84
CA HIS A 120 -4.98 -10.19 -5.33
C HIS A 120 -3.92 -11.09 -5.98
N MET A 121 -3.54 -12.16 -5.26
CA MET A 121 -2.44 -13.06 -5.59
C MET A 121 -2.92 -14.49 -5.92
N SER A 122 -4.22 -14.70 -6.13
CA SER A 122 -4.79 -16.02 -6.46
C SER A 122 -5.03 -16.13 -7.98
N PRO A 123 -4.26 -16.97 -8.71
CA PRO A 123 -4.29 -17.03 -10.18
C PRO A 123 -5.59 -17.59 -10.77
N GLY A 124 -6.29 -18.47 -10.06
CA GLY A 124 -7.51 -19.12 -10.53
C GLY A 124 -8.81 -18.47 -10.05
N ALA A 125 -8.74 -17.48 -9.17
CA ALA A 125 -9.91 -16.73 -8.73
C ALA A 125 -10.26 -15.61 -9.73
N PRO A 126 -11.55 -15.28 -9.90
CA PRO A 126 -11.96 -14.14 -10.71
C PRO A 126 -11.55 -12.83 -10.02
N ALA A 127 -11.60 -11.72 -10.76
CA ALA A 127 -11.46 -10.40 -10.16
C ALA A 127 -12.42 -10.22 -8.97
N VAL A 128 -11.95 -9.53 -7.93
CA VAL A 128 -12.68 -9.39 -6.68
C VAL A 128 -12.94 -7.93 -6.31
N ASP A 129 -14.04 -7.72 -5.60
CA ASP A 129 -14.28 -6.51 -4.82
C ASP A 129 -14.02 -6.82 -3.35
N VAL A 130 -13.49 -5.86 -2.60
CA VAL A 130 -13.36 -5.95 -1.14
C VAL A 130 -14.14 -4.82 -0.53
N GLY A 131 -15.02 -5.13 0.42
CA GLY A 131 -15.95 -4.15 0.98
C GLY A 131 -16.54 -4.56 2.30
N LEU A 132 -17.46 -3.73 2.80
CA LEU A 132 -18.26 -4.05 3.98
C LEU A 132 -19.34 -5.07 3.60
N VAL A 133 -19.62 -5.99 4.52
CA VAL A 133 -20.76 -6.91 4.42
C VAL A 133 -22.05 -6.11 4.26
N ASP A 134 -22.86 -6.47 3.24
CA ASP A 134 -24.10 -5.76 2.87
C ASP A 134 -23.91 -4.25 2.61
N GLY A 135 -22.68 -3.81 2.31
CA GLY A 135 -22.29 -2.41 2.17
C GLY A 135 -21.42 -2.10 0.94
N ASP A 136 -20.96 -0.85 0.88
CA ASP A 136 -20.17 -0.35 -0.25
C ASP A 136 -18.82 -1.07 -0.37
N SER A 137 -18.35 -1.23 -1.61
CA SER A 137 -16.98 -1.70 -1.88
C SER A 137 -15.96 -0.62 -1.52
N LEU A 138 -14.89 -1.02 -0.84
CA LEU A 138 -13.72 -0.19 -0.54
C LEU A 138 -12.72 -0.26 -1.69
N PHE A 139 -12.60 -1.44 -2.31
CA PHE A 139 -11.77 -1.71 -3.48
C PHE A 139 -12.61 -2.47 -4.50
N GLU A 140 -12.60 -2.02 -5.75
CA GLU A 140 -13.41 -2.61 -6.82
C GLU A 140 -12.53 -3.18 -7.93
N GLY A 141 -12.89 -4.36 -8.43
CA GLY A 141 -12.33 -4.95 -9.65
C GLY A 141 -10.83 -5.25 -9.56
N ALA A 142 -10.33 -5.64 -8.39
CA ALA A 142 -8.96 -6.11 -8.27
C ALA A 142 -8.82 -7.40 -9.08
N GLU A 143 -8.13 -7.32 -10.23
CA GLU A 143 -7.79 -8.49 -11.04
C GLU A 143 -6.61 -9.25 -10.43
N PHE A 144 -6.35 -10.47 -10.90
CA PHE A 144 -5.12 -11.19 -10.54
C PHE A 144 -3.90 -10.31 -10.80
N PHE A 145 -3.03 -10.25 -9.80
CA PHE A 145 -1.87 -9.36 -9.63
C PHE A 145 -2.14 -7.90 -9.31
N ALA A 146 -3.38 -7.46 -9.18
CA ALA A 146 -3.65 -6.11 -8.73
C ALA A 146 -3.25 -5.95 -7.26
N VAL A 147 -2.38 -4.98 -6.98
CA VAL A 147 -2.14 -4.41 -5.64
C VAL A 147 -2.70 -3.00 -5.65
N THR A 148 -3.65 -2.74 -4.76
CA THR A 148 -4.32 -1.44 -4.68
C THR A 148 -3.40 -0.39 -4.05
N ASP A 149 -3.72 0.87 -4.30
CA ASP A 149 -3.24 1.93 -3.41
C ASP A 149 -3.79 1.72 -1.99
N TYR A 150 -3.14 2.33 -1.01
CA TYR A 150 -3.63 2.35 0.36
C TYR A 150 -4.87 3.23 0.49
N LEU A 151 -5.82 2.78 1.31
CA LEU A 151 -7.00 3.52 1.72
C LEU A 151 -6.91 3.83 3.21
N ASP A 152 -6.92 5.12 3.55
CA ASP A 152 -7.01 5.57 4.94
C ASP A 152 -8.40 5.26 5.52
N LEU A 153 -8.41 4.75 6.75
CA LEU A 153 -9.61 4.40 7.51
C LEU A 153 -9.47 4.90 8.97
N ASP A 154 -10.61 5.06 9.63
CA ASP A 154 -10.62 5.22 11.08
C ASP A 154 -10.28 3.86 11.73
N PRO A 155 -9.50 3.80 12.82
CA PRO A 155 -9.31 2.55 13.54
C PRO A 155 -10.63 2.03 14.13
N ASP A 156 -11.03 0.82 13.75
CA ASP A 156 -12.25 0.16 14.22
C ASP A 156 -12.22 -1.34 13.90
N THR A 157 -13.25 -2.06 14.33
CA THR A 157 -13.56 -3.42 13.86
C THR A 157 -14.56 -3.36 12.70
N TYR A 158 -14.17 -3.91 11.57
CA TYR A 158 -14.94 -3.92 10.34
C TYR A 158 -15.47 -5.32 10.02
N ASP A 159 -16.74 -5.38 9.60
CA ASP A 159 -17.29 -6.58 8.98
C ASP A 159 -16.99 -6.54 7.48
N LEU A 160 -15.84 -7.09 7.08
CA LEU A 160 -15.36 -7.09 5.70
C LEU A 160 -15.71 -8.38 4.97
N GLU A 161 -15.75 -8.33 3.65
CA GLU A 161 -15.85 -9.51 2.79
C GLU A 161 -15.12 -9.30 1.45
N ILE A 162 -14.72 -10.41 0.85
CA ILE A 162 -14.30 -10.48 -0.56
C ILE A 162 -15.50 -10.97 -1.37
N ARG A 163 -15.85 -10.26 -2.44
CA ARG A 163 -16.95 -10.58 -3.36
C ARG A 163 -16.42 -10.79 -4.77
N ALA A 164 -17.14 -11.57 -5.58
CA ALA A 164 -16.88 -11.59 -7.02
C ALA A 164 -17.16 -10.21 -7.62
N ALA A 165 -16.23 -9.66 -8.40
CA ALA A 165 -16.27 -8.26 -8.83
C ALA A 165 -17.58 -7.88 -9.54
N GLY A 166 -18.15 -6.74 -9.13
CA GLY A 166 -19.39 -6.20 -9.67
C GLY A 166 -20.65 -6.95 -9.24
N THR A 167 -20.58 -7.80 -8.21
CA THR A 167 -21.70 -8.58 -7.67
C THR A 167 -21.78 -8.47 -6.15
N GLU A 168 -22.88 -8.96 -5.57
CA GLU A 168 -23.04 -9.12 -4.11
C GLU A 168 -22.69 -10.55 -3.66
N ASP A 169 -22.15 -11.38 -4.56
CA ASP A 169 -21.84 -12.77 -4.25
C ASP A 169 -20.53 -12.84 -3.44
N ALA A 170 -20.68 -13.04 -2.13
CA ALA A 170 -19.56 -13.23 -1.21
C ALA A 170 -18.77 -14.51 -1.51
N VAL A 171 -17.45 -14.37 -1.58
CA VAL A 171 -16.47 -15.45 -1.77
C VAL A 171 -15.80 -15.80 -0.43
N LEU A 172 -15.43 -14.78 0.35
CA LEU A 172 -14.78 -14.96 1.64
C LEU A 172 -15.32 -13.96 2.67
N ASP A 173 -15.81 -14.47 3.79
CA ASP A 173 -16.21 -13.67 4.95
C ASP A 173 -14.98 -13.33 5.80
N LEU A 174 -14.82 -12.03 6.07
CA LEU A 174 -13.74 -11.47 6.90
C LEU A 174 -14.35 -10.62 8.02
N SER A 175 -15.52 -11.05 8.52
CA SER A 175 -16.26 -10.31 9.53
C SER A 175 -15.45 -10.20 10.83
N GLY A 176 -15.52 -9.04 11.49
CA GLY A 176 -14.75 -8.78 12.71
C GLY A 176 -13.25 -8.51 12.51
N THR A 177 -12.84 -8.04 11.33
CA THR A 177 -11.46 -7.61 11.07
C THR A 177 -11.15 -6.35 11.89
N GLU A 178 -10.23 -6.46 12.85
CA GLU A 178 -9.79 -5.34 13.69
C GLU A 178 -8.63 -4.60 13.01
N LEU A 179 -8.80 -3.29 12.80
CA LEU A 179 -7.76 -2.39 12.30
C LEU A 179 -7.39 -1.39 13.41
N GLU A 180 -6.19 -1.54 13.95
CA GLU A 180 -5.69 -0.75 15.06
C GLU A 180 -5.12 0.60 14.60
N ALA A 181 -5.15 1.57 15.51
CA ALA A 181 -4.50 2.88 15.30
C ALA A 181 -2.99 2.70 15.12
N ASP A 182 -2.37 3.64 14.39
CA ASP A 182 -0.92 3.67 14.16
C ASP A 182 -0.37 2.39 13.50
N THR A 183 -1.20 1.71 12.72
CA THR A 183 -0.87 0.44 12.05
C THR A 183 -1.26 0.52 10.57
N VAL A 184 -0.38 0.00 9.71
CA VAL A 184 -0.60 -0.13 8.27
C VAL A 184 -0.86 -1.60 7.93
N TYR A 185 -1.94 -1.87 7.21
CA TYR A 185 -2.33 -3.23 6.85
C TYR A 185 -2.15 -3.51 5.36
N SER A 186 -1.60 -4.68 5.04
CA SER A 186 -1.61 -5.25 3.69
C SER A 186 -2.32 -6.60 3.74
N ALA A 187 -3.44 -6.73 3.03
CA ALA A 187 -4.19 -7.98 2.92
C ALA A 187 -3.97 -8.61 1.55
N TYR A 188 -3.31 -9.77 1.51
CA TYR A 188 -3.06 -10.48 0.25
C TYR A 188 -4.01 -11.68 0.13
N ALA A 189 -4.91 -11.64 -0.84
CA ALA A 189 -5.79 -12.75 -1.16
C ALA A 189 -5.00 -13.80 -1.97
N VAL A 190 -4.78 -14.97 -1.40
CA VAL A 190 -3.96 -16.07 -1.93
C VAL A 190 -4.78 -17.34 -2.06
N GLY A 191 -4.32 -18.31 -2.84
CA GLY A 191 -5.01 -19.59 -3.05
C GLY A 191 -5.05 -19.98 -4.52
N ALA A 192 -5.34 -21.25 -4.81
CA ALA A 192 -5.38 -21.72 -6.20
C ALA A 192 -6.52 -21.09 -7.00
N ASP A 193 -7.71 -20.97 -6.39
CA ASP A 193 -8.90 -20.38 -6.98
C ASP A 193 -9.89 -19.86 -5.91
N ALA A 194 -11.10 -19.47 -6.32
CA ALA A 194 -12.10 -18.89 -5.44
C ALA A 194 -12.58 -19.83 -4.31
N ASP A 195 -12.53 -21.16 -4.50
CA ASP A 195 -12.92 -22.13 -3.47
C ASP A 195 -11.81 -22.35 -2.43
N GLU A 196 -10.57 -21.97 -2.76
CA GLU A 196 -9.37 -22.11 -1.92
C GLU A 196 -8.81 -20.74 -1.49
N LEU A 197 -9.60 -19.68 -1.61
CA LEU A 197 -9.16 -18.32 -1.32
C LEU A 197 -8.99 -18.11 0.19
N GLU A 198 -7.80 -17.63 0.57
CA GLU A 198 -7.43 -17.27 1.93
C GLU A 198 -6.76 -15.87 1.93
N VAL A 199 -6.56 -15.28 3.12
CA VAL A 199 -5.94 -13.96 3.25
C VAL A 199 -4.72 -14.02 4.15
N VAL A 200 -3.58 -13.60 3.61
CA VAL A 200 -2.39 -13.24 4.40
C VAL A 200 -2.55 -11.78 4.82
N LEU A 201 -2.92 -11.56 6.08
CA LEU A 201 -3.01 -10.21 6.65
C LEU A 201 -1.71 -9.85 7.33
N VAL A 202 -1.10 -8.76 6.87
CA VAL A 202 0.15 -8.22 7.41
C VAL A 202 -0.13 -6.91 8.09
N ALA A 203 0.36 -6.76 9.32
CA ALA A 203 0.22 -5.57 10.14
C ALA A 203 1.61 -5.00 10.41
N ASP A 204 1.89 -3.83 9.85
CA ASP A 204 3.14 -3.10 10.02
C ASP A 204 2.92 -1.93 10.98
N GLU A 205 3.73 -1.83 12.04
CA GLU A 205 3.72 -0.64 12.90
C GLU A 205 4.06 0.59 12.05
N ALA A 206 3.20 1.61 12.13
CA ALA A 206 3.37 2.78 11.29
C ALA A 206 4.54 3.63 11.76
N HIS A 207 5.35 4.08 10.81
CA HIS A 207 6.31 5.14 11.03
C HIS A 207 5.58 6.48 10.95
N ALA A 208 5.81 7.36 11.93
CA ALA A 208 5.21 8.68 11.92
C ALA A 208 5.57 9.41 10.61
N ALA A 209 4.56 9.81 9.84
CA ALA A 209 4.78 10.65 8.68
C ALA A 209 5.49 11.95 9.14
N PRO A 210 6.51 12.44 8.42
CA PRO A 210 7.23 13.64 8.82
C PRO A 210 6.24 14.81 8.89
N SER A 211 6.09 15.37 10.09
CA SER A 211 4.95 16.23 10.41
C SER A 211 4.89 17.56 9.65
N GLU A 212 5.94 18.00 8.95
CA GLU A 212 5.92 19.20 8.11
C GLU A 212 6.98 19.13 7.00
N MET A 213 6.63 19.44 5.75
CA MET A 213 7.62 19.83 4.74
C MET A 213 8.31 21.12 5.19
N PRO A 214 9.65 21.25 5.14
CA PRO A 214 10.31 22.49 5.48
C PRO A 214 9.80 23.60 4.56
N ALA A 215 9.19 24.64 5.12
CA ALA A 215 8.89 25.86 4.39
C ALA A 215 10.21 26.55 3.99
N THR A 216 10.86 26.11 2.91
CA THR A 216 12.00 26.84 2.34
C THR A 216 11.48 28.05 1.59
N GLY A 217 11.05 29.06 2.35
CA GLY A 217 10.68 30.38 1.86
C GLY A 217 11.88 31.05 1.20
N MET A 218 11.84 31.12 -0.12
CA MET A 218 12.80 31.84 -0.97
C MET A 218 12.97 33.30 -0.53
N GLY A 219 14.23 33.73 -0.51
CA GLY A 219 14.66 35.05 -0.06
C GLY A 219 14.08 36.22 -0.84
N GLY A 220 13.78 37.30 -0.13
CA GLY A 220 13.44 38.61 -0.70
C GLY A 220 14.50 39.65 -0.32
N ALA A 221 15.38 39.99 -1.25
CA ALA A 221 16.16 41.23 -1.20
C ALA A 221 15.59 42.23 -2.21
N SER A 222 15.12 43.37 -1.68
CA SER A 222 15.06 44.69 -2.31
C SER A 222 14.19 44.84 -3.58
N GLN A 223 13.05 45.54 -3.45
CA GLN A 223 12.88 46.85 -4.12
C GLN A 223 12.05 47.79 -3.25
N SER A 224 12.61 48.96 -3.00
CA SER A 224 11.98 50.12 -2.37
C SER A 224 11.00 50.81 -3.32
N ALA A 225 9.75 51.02 -2.90
CA ALA A 225 8.95 52.22 -3.21
C ALA A 225 7.75 52.32 -2.26
N ASN A 226 7.60 53.49 -1.64
CA ASN A 226 6.54 53.87 -0.70
C ASN A 226 5.13 53.83 -1.31
N TYR A 227 4.08 53.59 -0.50
CA TYR A 227 3.04 54.57 -0.12
C TYR A 227 1.90 53.94 0.73
N LEU A 228 1.86 54.35 2.00
CA LEU A 228 0.80 54.51 3.02
C LEU A 228 -0.40 53.51 3.22
N PRO A 229 -0.87 53.36 4.48
CA PRO A 229 -1.90 52.39 4.88
C PRO A 229 -3.33 52.97 4.83
N LEU A 230 -4.36 52.14 4.60
CA LEU A 230 -5.74 52.50 4.94
C LEU A 230 -6.54 51.35 5.58
N ALA A 231 -6.78 51.57 6.87
CA ALA A 231 -7.89 51.18 7.75
C ALA A 231 -8.98 50.18 7.32
N LEU A 232 -9.22 49.26 8.25
CA LEU A 232 -10.42 48.45 8.50
C LEU A 232 -11.69 49.33 8.66
N THR A 233 -12.80 48.99 8.00
CA THR A 233 -14.14 49.32 8.49
C THR A 233 -15.15 48.21 8.15
N ILE A 234 -15.76 47.66 9.21
CA ILE A 234 -16.96 46.82 9.19
C ILE A 234 -18.16 47.79 9.19
N LEU A 235 -19.20 47.55 8.37
CA LEU A 235 -20.53 48.06 8.71
C LEU A 235 -21.66 47.18 8.11
N ALA A 236 -22.47 46.65 9.02
CA ALA A 236 -23.78 46.07 8.78
C ALA A 236 -24.85 47.18 8.63
N GLY A 237 -25.97 46.88 7.95
CA GLY A 237 -27.17 47.72 7.97
C GLY A 237 -28.10 47.47 6.78
N GLY A 238 -29.32 46.96 7.04
CA GLY A 238 -30.29 46.50 6.03
C GLY A 238 -31.38 47.50 5.61
N LEU A 239 -32.50 46.93 5.13
CA LEU A 239 -33.83 47.50 4.73
C LEU A 239 -33.89 48.02 3.28
N GLY A 240 -34.60 47.40 2.33
CA GLY A 240 -36.06 47.24 2.14
C GLY A 240 -36.33 47.51 0.63
N ALA A 241 -37.26 46.94 -0.14
CA ALA A 241 -38.66 46.63 0.08
C ALA A 241 -39.20 45.66 -1.02
N ALA A 242 -40.43 45.18 -0.78
CA ALA A 242 -41.17 44.13 -1.47
C ALA A 242 -41.75 44.48 -2.87
N PHE A 243 -42.02 43.46 -3.70
CA PHE A 243 -43.33 43.30 -4.39
C PHE A 243 -43.61 41.89 -4.96
N LEU A 244 -44.49 41.16 -4.27
CA LEU A 244 -45.63 40.33 -4.70
C LEU A 244 -45.67 39.57 -6.05
N PHE A 245 -45.73 38.23 -5.92
CA PHE A 245 -46.68 37.25 -6.47
C PHE A 245 -47.26 37.38 -7.90
N ARG A 246 -47.06 36.33 -8.73
CA ARG A 246 -48.19 35.45 -9.12
C ARG A 246 -47.78 34.05 -9.63
N LYS A 247 -48.39 33.07 -8.96
CA LYS A 247 -48.49 31.62 -9.18
C LYS A 247 -49.17 31.25 -10.52
N LYS A 248 -48.75 30.17 -11.19
CA LYS A 248 -49.59 28.99 -11.57
C LYS A 248 -48.77 27.93 -12.33
N ILE A 249 -48.54 26.76 -11.73
CA ILE A 249 -49.22 25.45 -11.94
C ILE A 249 -48.66 24.68 -13.16
N LEU A 250 -47.89 23.62 -12.85
CA LEU A 250 -47.71 22.41 -13.67
C LEU A 250 -49.00 21.55 -13.62
N PRO A 251 -49.29 20.75 -14.65
CA PRO A 251 -48.92 19.33 -14.53
C PRO A 251 -48.46 18.64 -15.83
N GLN A 252 -47.50 17.73 -15.63
CA GLN A 252 -47.35 16.37 -16.16
C GLN A 252 -48.05 15.97 -17.47
N ALA A 253 -47.24 15.46 -18.40
CA ALA A 253 -47.48 14.20 -19.12
C ALA A 253 -46.12 13.53 -19.35
#